data_AF-A0A094CJC1-F1
#
_entry.id   AF-A0A094CJC1-F1
#
_cell.length_a   1.000
_cell.length_b   1.000
_cell.length_c   1.000
_cell.angle_alpha   90.00
_cell.angle_beta   90.00
_cell.angle_gamma   90.00
#
_symmetry.space_group_name_H-M   'P 1'
#
loop_
_entity.id
_entity.type
_entity.pdbx_description
1 polymer ?
#
loop_
_entity_poly.entity_id
_entity_poly.type
_entity_poly.pdbx_seq_one_letter_code
_entity_poly.pdbx_strand_id
1 'polypeptide(L)'
;MIAATCISPLILGLASFNVVTGAAINAVKNPEVIPGAGLPTLKELSITSDDLYKIGRPDSSFKTFSSDESVITSSIQARFEPKCGPSDSAYVNVNEIIACYNYLKKLGNQNCVAPSGLDIAHFCYAGAAEVSGQSINPNGSSSYCKHVADAVLWSVDHCTRGDQSVAGFQAATGNGNLIVGSTSKQYIGSK
;
A
#
# COMPACT_ATOMS: atom_id res chain seq x y z
N MET A 1 66.47 58.13 7.69
CA MET A 1 65.36 57.69 6.81
C MET A 1 65.77 56.34 6.23
N ILE A 2 65.42 55.22 6.88
CA ILE A 2 64.25 54.35 6.60
C ILE A 2 64.34 53.79 5.16
N ALA A 3 64.23 52.49 4.86
CA ALA A 3 64.26 51.23 5.60
C ALA A 3 64.28 50.12 4.52
N ALA A 4 64.86 48.97 4.87
CA ALA A 4 64.80 47.74 4.09
C ALA A 4 63.36 47.31 3.82
N THR A 5 63.06 46.84 2.60
CA THR A 5 61.79 46.19 2.27
C THR A 5 62.02 44.70 2.03
N CYS A 6 61.36 43.93 2.88
CA CYS A 6 61.47 42.49 3.03
C CYS A 6 60.72 41.71 1.95
N ILE A 7 61.23 40.51 1.68
CA ILE A 7 60.66 39.44 0.86
C ILE A 7 59.42 38.87 1.57
N SER A 8 58.29 38.74 0.87
CA SER A 8 57.11 38.00 1.35
C SER A 8 56.97 36.66 0.64
N PRO A 9 56.87 35.53 1.38
CA PRO A 9 56.18 34.34 0.90
C PRO A 9 54.85 34.17 1.65
N LEU A 10 53.75 34.18 0.89
CA LEU A 10 52.42 33.85 1.37
C LEU A 10 52.34 32.32 1.55
N ILE A 11 52.29 31.83 2.78
CA ILE A 11 52.15 30.39 3.10
C ILE A 11 50.68 30.00 3.01
N LEU A 12 50.35 29.06 2.12
CA LEU A 12 49.04 28.40 2.01
C LEU A 12 48.75 27.56 3.26
N GLY A 13 47.66 27.87 3.97
CA GLY A 13 47.15 27.05 5.06
C GLY A 13 46.38 25.83 4.53
N LEU A 14 46.82 24.62 4.90
CA LEU A 14 46.10 23.37 4.69
C LEU A 14 44.94 23.28 5.70
N ALA A 15 43.70 23.38 5.20
CA ALA A 15 42.52 23.09 6.00
C ALA A 15 42.39 21.57 6.20
N SER A 16 42.40 21.14 7.46
CA SER A 16 42.10 19.76 7.87
C SER A 16 40.60 19.48 7.74
N PHE A 17 40.24 18.55 6.86
CA PHE A 17 38.88 18.03 6.78
C PHE A 17 38.64 17.07 7.95
N ASN A 18 37.82 17.50 8.91
CA ASN A 18 37.26 16.58 9.90
C ASN A 18 36.28 15.65 9.20
N VAL A 19 36.63 14.37 9.09
CA VAL A 19 35.73 13.31 8.64
C VAL A 19 34.65 13.15 9.70
N VAL A 20 33.42 13.55 9.39
CA VAL A 20 32.24 13.24 10.19
C VAL A 20 31.92 11.77 9.97
N THR A 21 32.25 10.94 10.96
CA THR A 21 31.87 9.53 11.02
C THR A 21 30.34 9.40 11.08
N GLY A 22 29.79 8.79 10.03
CA GLY A 22 28.58 7.94 10.01
C GLY A 22 27.44 8.31 10.94
N ALA A 23 26.48 9.07 10.40
CA ALA A 23 25.12 9.08 10.95
C ALA A 23 24.59 7.63 10.99
N ALA A 24 24.08 7.22 12.15
CA ALA A 24 23.33 5.99 12.31
C ALA A 24 22.21 5.94 11.26
N ILE A 25 22.31 4.99 10.34
CA ILE A 25 21.17 4.55 9.52
C ILE A 25 20.15 3.93 10.48
N ASN A 26 19.22 4.74 10.98
CA ASN A 26 17.94 4.23 11.44
C ASN A 26 17.33 3.53 10.23
N ALA A 27 17.52 2.21 10.13
CA ALA A 27 16.75 1.40 9.21
C ALA A 27 15.29 1.66 9.55
N VAL A 28 14.58 2.38 8.68
CA VAL A 28 13.15 2.65 8.85
C VAL A 28 12.49 1.29 8.87
N LYS A 29 12.14 0.83 10.07
CA LYS A 29 11.53 -0.48 10.26
C LYS A 29 10.14 -0.42 9.63
N ASN A 30 9.87 -1.34 8.69
CA ASN A 30 8.55 -1.42 8.09
C ASN A 30 7.51 -1.67 9.17
N PRO A 31 6.33 -1.02 9.11
CA PRO A 31 5.25 -1.31 10.02
C PRO A 31 4.82 -2.78 9.95
N GLU A 32 4.41 -3.35 11.08
CA GLU A 32 3.88 -4.70 11.12
C GLU A 32 2.57 -4.78 10.30
N VAL A 33 2.46 -5.83 9.49
CA VAL A 33 1.24 -6.20 8.79
C VAL A 33 0.38 -7.03 9.75
N ILE A 34 -0.80 -6.52 10.09
CA ILE A 34 -1.71 -7.11 11.05
C ILE A 34 -2.95 -7.62 10.30
N PRO A 35 -3.14 -8.95 10.22
CA PRO A 35 -4.36 -9.53 9.65
C PRO A 35 -5.64 -9.09 10.34
N GLY A 36 -6.68 -8.95 9.54
CA GLY A 36 -8.05 -8.75 10.00
C GLY A 36 -8.62 -9.90 10.83
N ALA A 37 -9.67 -9.62 11.59
CA ALA A 37 -10.34 -10.65 12.41
C ALA A 37 -10.81 -11.83 11.54
N GLY A 38 -10.50 -13.05 11.97
CA GLY A 38 -10.87 -14.28 11.27
C GLY A 38 -9.98 -14.66 10.07
N LEU A 39 -8.95 -13.87 9.75
CA LEU A 39 -7.97 -14.21 8.72
C LEU A 39 -6.68 -14.81 9.34
N PRO A 40 -5.97 -15.69 8.62
CA PRO A 40 -4.74 -16.31 9.13
C PRO A 40 -3.66 -15.30 9.49
N THR A 41 -3.04 -15.48 10.66
CA THR A 41 -1.89 -14.70 11.11
C THR A 41 -0.66 -14.91 10.23
N LEU A 42 0.29 -13.96 10.24
CA LEU A 42 1.56 -14.12 9.53
C LEU A 42 2.34 -15.37 10.01
N LYS A 43 2.25 -15.67 11.31
CA LYS A 43 2.87 -16.85 11.93
C LYS A 43 2.28 -18.15 11.38
N GLU A 44 0.95 -18.24 11.23
CA GLU A 44 0.29 -19.41 10.65
C GLU A 44 0.70 -19.63 9.19
N LEU A 45 0.98 -18.55 8.46
CA LEU A 45 1.46 -18.59 7.08
C LEU A 45 2.98 -18.77 6.97
N SER A 46 3.71 -18.81 8.09
CA SER A 46 5.18 -18.86 8.13
C SER A 46 5.86 -17.76 7.31
N ILE A 47 5.31 -16.54 7.38
CA ILE A 47 5.86 -15.33 6.72
C ILE A 47 6.06 -14.21 7.74
N THR A 48 6.89 -13.23 7.41
CA THR A 48 7.07 -12.02 8.22
C THR A 48 6.54 -10.78 7.50
N SER A 49 6.39 -9.67 8.23
CA SER A 49 6.05 -8.39 7.62
C SER A 49 7.11 -7.95 6.62
N ASP A 50 8.40 -8.10 6.95
CA ASP A 50 9.49 -7.72 6.05
C ASP A 50 9.45 -8.51 4.73
N ASP A 51 9.03 -9.77 4.75
CA ASP A 51 8.85 -10.55 3.52
C ASP A 51 7.75 -9.94 2.64
N LEU A 52 6.66 -9.43 3.23
CA LEU A 52 5.57 -8.79 2.51
C LEU A 52 5.98 -7.45 1.88
N TYR A 53 6.84 -6.67 2.54
CA TYR A 53 7.38 -5.43 1.97
C TYR A 53 8.43 -5.70 0.88
N LYS A 54 9.24 -6.75 1.01
CA LYS A 54 10.27 -7.11 0.03
C LYS A 54 9.70 -7.60 -1.31
N ILE A 55 8.49 -8.19 -1.31
CA ILE A 55 7.82 -8.59 -2.57
C ILE A 55 7.56 -7.37 -3.46
N GLY A 56 7.28 -6.21 -2.84
CA GLY A 56 6.96 -4.98 -3.56
C GLY A 56 5.63 -5.06 -4.31
N ARG A 57 5.43 -4.09 -5.21
CA ARG A 57 4.31 -4.08 -6.15
C ARG A 57 4.61 -5.10 -7.28
N PRO A 58 3.63 -5.90 -7.73
CA PRO A 58 3.84 -6.75 -8.90
C PRO A 58 4.17 -5.89 -10.13
N ASP A 59 5.24 -6.24 -10.84
CA ASP A 59 5.62 -5.54 -12.07
C ASP A 59 4.51 -5.63 -13.12
N SER A 60 4.13 -4.48 -13.67
CA SER A 60 3.14 -4.37 -14.75
C SER A 60 3.57 -5.06 -16.06
N SER A 61 4.80 -5.58 -16.13
CA SER A 61 5.35 -6.36 -17.25
C SER A 61 4.70 -7.74 -17.43
N PHE A 62 3.89 -8.21 -16.47
CA PHE A 62 3.02 -9.37 -16.65
C PHE A 62 1.66 -9.06 -17.33
N LYS A 63 1.49 -7.88 -17.92
CA LYS A 63 0.47 -7.66 -18.96
C LYS A 63 0.97 -8.20 -20.31
N THR A 64 1.03 -9.53 -20.46
CA THR A 64 1.03 -10.16 -21.79
C THR A 64 -0.12 -11.17 -21.85
N PHE A 65 -0.96 -11.05 -22.88
CA PHE A 65 -2.19 -11.80 -23.17
C PHE A 65 -3.38 -11.38 -22.28
N SER A 66 -4.27 -10.45 -22.67
CA SER A 66 -5.03 -10.46 -23.92
C SER A 66 -5.54 -9.06 -24.25
N SER A 67 -4.95 -8.45 -25.28
CA SER A 67 -5.66 -7.51 -26.14
C SER A 67 -6.49 -8.34 -27.11
N ASP A 68 -7.62 -8.88 -26.64
CA ASP A 68 -8.67 -9.29 -27.55
C ASP A 68 -9.80 -8.28 -27.41
N GLU A 69 -9.78 -7.34 -28.36
CA GLU A 69 -10.84 -6.39 -28.62
C GLU A 69 -12.00 -7.16 -29.27
N SER A 70 -12.69 -7.99 -28.49
CA SER A 70 -13.99 -8.51 -28.85
C SER A 70 -14.99 -8.21 -27.73
N VAL A 71 -15.85 -7.26 -28.07
CA VAL A 71 -17.02 -6.83 -27.31
C VAL A 71 -17.84 -8.05 -26.89
N ILE A 72 -17.80 -8.37 -25.60
CA ILE A 72 -19.05 -8.63 -24.89
C ILE A 72 -19.06 -7.67 -23.71
N THR A 73 -19.78 -6.57 -23.93
CA THR A 73 -20.65 -5.95 -22.93
C THR A 73 -21.50 -7.02 -22.26
N SER A 74 -20.88 -7.82 -21.39
CA SER A 74 -21.58 -8.65 -20.43
C SER A 74 -21.90 -7.70 -19.31
N SER A 75 -23.14 -7.23 -19.31
CA SER A 75 -23.80 -6.45 -18.29
C SER A 75 -23.88 -7.19 -16.94
N ILE A 76 -22.75 -7.65 -16.41
CA ILE A 76 -22.53 -7.78 -14.99
C ILE A 76 -21.75 -6.51 -14.62
N GLN A 77 -22.48 -5.39 -14.54
CA GLN A 77 -21.93 -4.15 -13.98
C GLN A 77 -21.16 -4.52 -12.72
N ALA A 78 -19.88 -4.15 -12.65
CA ALA A 78 -19.33 -3.82 -11.34
C ALA A 78 -20.34 -2.84 -10.73
N ARG A 79 -21.04 -3.23 -9.66
CA ARG A 79 -22.15 -2.45 -9.05
C ARG A 79 -21.64 -1.17 -8.36
N PHE A 80 -20.42 -0.77 -8.67
CA PHE A 80 -19.67 0.30 -8.04
C PHE A 80 -18.74 0.90 -9.07
N GLU A 81 -18.83 2.22 -9.22
CA GLU A 81 -17.87 2.98 -10.01
C GLU A 81 -16.59 3.18 -9.19
N PRO A 82 -15.43 2.67 -9.65
CA PRO A 82 -14.17 2.80 -8.94
C PRO A 82 -13.79 4.27 -8.75
N LYS A 83 -13.24 4.62 -7.59
CA LYS A 83 -12.89 6.02 -7.29
C LYS A 83 -11.66 6.16 -6.40
N CYS A 84 -10.94 7.27 -6.59
CA CYS A 84 -9.82 7.67 -5.75
C CYS A 84 -10.28 8.65 -4.66
N GLY A 85 -9.61 8.63 -3.50
CA GLY A 85 -10.05 9.42 -2.34
C GLY A 85 -11.37 8.92 -1.74
N PRO A 86 -11.94 9.66 -0.77
CA PRO A 86 -12.72 10.85 -1.17
C PRO A 86 -12.22 12.18 -0.58
N SER A 87 -11.22 12.15 0.29
CA SER A 87 -10.61 13.32 0.91
C SER A 87 -9.12 13.06 1.15
N ASP A 88 -8.34 14.11 1.39
CA ASP A 88 -6.90 13.97 1.66
C ASP A 88 -6.62 13.15 2.93
N SER A 89 -7.51 13.20 3.93
CA SER A 89 -7.42 12.38 5.14
C SER A 89 -7.49 10.87 4.89
N ALA A 90 -7.99 10.43 3.73
CA ALA A 90 -8.03 9.02 3.36
C ALA A 90 -6.70 8.49 2.82
N TYR A 91 -5.79 9.39 2.40
CA TYR A 91 -4.54 9.00 1.76
C TYR A 91 -3.49 8.54 2.77
N VAL A 92 -2.79 7.48 2.41
CA VAL A 92 -1.78 6.82 3.24
C VAL A 92 -0.61 6.35 2.39
N ASN A 93 0.53 6.03 3.02
CA ASN A 93 1.70 5.54 2.31
C ASN A 93 1.38 4.29 1.47
N VAL A 94 1.71 4.33 0.18
CA VAL A 94 1.40 3.25 -0.77
C VAL A 94 2.06 1.91 -0.41
N ASN A 95 3.26 1.94 0.19
CA ASN A 95 3.97 0.71 0.56
C ASN A 95 3.25 -0.08 1.66
N GLU A 96 2.57 0.62 2.58
CA GLU A 96 1.76 -0.01 3.61
C GLU A 96 0.55 -0.75 3.00
N ILE A 97 -0.11 -0.12 2.01
CA ILE A 97 -1.19 -0.76 1.26
C ILE A 97 -0.68 -1.94 0.42
N ILE A 98 0.48 -1.81 -0.23
CA ILE A 98 1.11 -2.90 -1.00
C ILE A 98 1.44 -4.09 -0.09
N ALA A 99 1.92 -3.87 1.14
CA ALA A 99 2.16 -4.94 2.09
C ALA A 99 0.88 -5.71 2.43
N CYS A 100 -0.24 -5.00 2.63
CA CYS A 100 -1.55 -5.61 2.80
C CYS A 100 -2.05 -6.35 1.54
N TYR A 101 -1.82 -5.80 0.35
CA TYR A 101 -2.08 -6.48 -0.91
C TYR A 101 -1.34 -7.83 -0.98
N ASN A 102 -0.05 -7.84 -0.66
CA ASN A 102 0.78 -9.06 -0.71
C ASN A 102 0.30 -10.11 0.28
N TYR A 103 -0.15 -9.70 1.47
CA TYR A 103 -0.77 -10.59 2.45
C TYR A 103 -2.06 -11.22 1.89
N LEU A 104 -3.00 -10.40 1.42
CA LEU A 104 -4.28 -10.86 0.87
C LEU A 104 -4.11 -11.73 -0.37
N LYS A 105 -3.11 -11.43 -1.20
CA LYS A 105 -2.79 -12.24 -2.38
C LYS A 105 -2.27 -13.62 -1.99
N LYS A 106 -1.42 -13.73 -0.95
CA LYS A 106 -0.93 -15.01 -0.43
C LYS A 106 -2.04 -15.89 0.14
N LEU A 107 -3.11 -15.31 0.68
CA LEU A 107 -4.27 -16.06 1.16
C LEU A 107 -5.04 -16.78 0.05
N GLY A 108 -4.90 -16.36 -1.22
CA GLY A 108 -5.46 -17.07 -2.37
C GLY A 108 -6.98 -17.22 -2.31
N ASN A 109 -7.44 -18.46 -2.21
CA ASN A 109 -8.86 -18.83 -2.19
C ASN A 109 -9.49 -18.81 -0.77
N GLN A 110 -8.77 -18.35 0.26
CA GLN A 110 -9.39 -18.05 1.55
C GLN A 110 -10.49 -16.99 1.36
N ASN A 111 -11.61 -17.14 2.06
CA ASN A 111 -12.69 -16.14 2.02
C ASN A 111 -12.33 -14.93 2.87
N CYS A 112 -12.41 -13.76 2.24
CA CYS A 112 -12.49 -12.46 2.88
C CYS A 112 -13.98 -12.10 2.99
N VAL A 113 -14.48 -11.99 4.21
CA VAL A 113 -15.92 -11.91 4.52
C VAL A 113 -16.26 -10.53 5.05
N ALA A 114 -17.23 -9.86 4.44
CA ALA A 114 -17.88 -8.72 5.04
C ALA A 114 -19.16 -9.14 5.78
N PRO A 115 -19.31 -8.71 7.05
CA PRO A 115 -20.44 -9.10 7.88
C PRO A 115 -21.78 -8.54 7.37
N SER A 116 -22.87 -9.05 7.93
CA SER A 116 -24.21 -8.49 7.77
C SER A 116 -24.33 -7.10 8.40
N GLY A 117 -25.42 -6.39 8.11
CA GLY A 117 -25.68 -5.05 8.67
C GLY A 117 -24.99 -3.91 7.93
N LEU A 118 -24.36 -4.20 6.77
CA LEU A 118 -23.52 -3.25 6.03
C LEU A 118 -22.32 -2.74 6.84
N ASP A 119 -21.91 -3.51 7.86
CA ASP A 119 -20.73 -3.24 8.67
C ASP A 119 -19.44 -3.34 7.84
N ILE A 120 -18.41 -2.65 8.31
CA ILE A 120 -17.09 -2.63 7.67
C ILE A 120 -16.29 -3.83 8.15
N ALA A 121 -15.86 -4.65 7.20
CA ALA A 121 -14.83 -5.65 7.41
C ALA A 121 -13.47 -4.99 7.38
N HIS A 122 -12.60 -5.39 8.30
CA HIS A 122 -11.22 -4.95 8.33
C HIS A 122 -10.35 -6.14 7.96
N PHE A 123 -9.75 -6.13 6.76
CA PHE A 123 -9.03 -7.30 6.23
C PHE A 123 -7.54 -7.27 6.55
N CYS A 124 -6.93 -6.09 6.59
CA CYS A 124 -5.51 -5.95 6.88
C CYS A 124 -5.17 -4.53 7.32
N TYR A 125 -4.22 -4.42 8.25
CA TYR A 125 -3.61 -3.16 8.64
C TYR A 125 -2.11 -3.20 8.42
N ALA A 126 -1.52 -2.04 8.10
CA ALA A 126 -0.08 -1.85 8.10
C ALA A 126 0.20 -0.37 8.37
N GLY A 127 0.92 -0.04 9.45
CA GLY A 127 1.19 1.36 9.78
C GLY A 127 -0.07 2.18 9.96
N ALA A 128 -0.25 3.23 9.15
CA ALA A 128 -1.46 4.04 9.11
C ALA A 128 -2.53 3.50 8.14
N ALA A 129 -2.18 2.52 7.32
CA ALA A 129 -3.02 1.99 6.26
C ALA A 129 -3.98 0.89 6.74
N GLU A 130 -5.07 0.78 5.99
CA GLU A 130 -6.09 -0.25 6.14
C GLU A 130 -6.61 -0.70 4.78
N VAL A 131 -6.77 -2.01 4.63
CA VAL A 131 -7.61 -2.60 3.61
C VAL A 131 -8.91 -3.06 4.25
N SER A 132 -10.01 -2.43 3.86
CA SER A 132 -11.35 -2.69 4.38
C SER A 132 -12.28 -3.26 3.31
N GLY A 133 -13.43 -3.78 3.72
CA GLY A 133 -14.45 -4.30 2.81
C GLY A 133 -15.85 -4.06 3.33
N GLN A 134 -16.75 -3.55 2.49
CA GLN A 134 -18.15 -3.41 2.81
C GLN A 134 -19.00 -4.22 1.83
N SER A 135 -19.94 -5.00 2.36
CA SER A 135 -20.92 -5.69 1.52
C SER A 135 -21.95 -4.69 0.97
N ILE A 136 -22.29 -4.81 -0.31
CA ILE A 136 -23.46 -4.10 -0.87
C ILE A 136 -24.78 -4.77 -0.49
N ASN A 137 -24.72 -6.01 -0.01
CA ASN A 137 -25.87 -6.77 0.45
C ASN A 137 -25.98 -6.66 1.99
N PRO A 138 -27.18 -6.39 2.54
CA PRO A 138 -27.37 -6.23 3.99
C PRO A 138 -27.12 -7.54 4.77
N ASN A 139 -27.21 -8.70 4.12
CA ASN A 139 -26.94 -9.99 4.73
C ASN A 139 -25.44 -10.35 4.79
N GLY A 140 -24.56 -9.44 4.35
CA GLY A 140 -23.13 -9.70 4.21
C GLY A 140 -22.78 -10.36 2.87
N SER A 141 -21.49 -10.51 2.63
CA SER A 141 -20.96 -11.10 1.40
C SER A 141 -19.54 -11.59 1.62
N SER A 142 -19.06 -12.49 0.79
CA SER A 142 -17.67 -12.95 0.83
C SER A 142 -17.11 -13.13 -0.57
N SER A 143 -15.83 -12.85 -0.73
CA SER A 143 -15.06 -13.14 -1.95
C SER A 143 -13.72 -13.72 -1.56
N TYR A 144 -13.06 -14.43 -2.48
CA TYR A 144 -11.69 -14.88 -2.24
C TYR A 144 -10.76 -13.68 -2.03
N CYS A 145 -9.85 -13.81 -1.07
CA CYS A 145 -8.92 -12.74 -0.70
C CYS A 145 -8.00 -12.34 -1.85
N LYS A 146 -7.70 -13.24 -2.80
CA LYS A 146 -7.02 -12.86 -4.04
C LYS A 146 -7.79 -11.84 -4.89
N HIS A 147 -9.14 -11.90 -4.92
CA HIS A 147 -9.97 -10.93 -5.64
C HIS A 147 -10.12 -9.61 -4.89
N VAL A 148 -10.06 -9.66 -3.55
CA VAL A 148 -9.93 -8.46 -2.72
C VAL A 148 -8.58 -7.79 -3.00
N ALA A 149 -7.51 -8.58 -3.09
CA ALA A 149 -6.18 -8.08 -3.45
C ALA A 149 -6.17 -7.44 -4.85
N ASP A 150 -6.85 -8.00 -5.85
CA ASP A 150 -6.95 -7.40 -7.18
C ASP A 150 -7.62 -6.00 -7.13
N ALA A 151 -8.62 -5.81 -6.26
CA ALA A 151 -9.22 -4.48 -6.02
C ALA A 151 -8.27 -3.51 -5.32
N VAL A 152 -7.45 -3.98 -4.38
CA VAL A 152 -6.37 -3.16 -3.76
C VAL A 152 -5.34 -2.72 -4.81
N LEU A 153 -4.92 -3.65 -5.67
CA LEU A 153 -3.96 -3.35 -6.74
C LEU A 153 -4.52 -2.30 -7.70
N TRP A 154 -5.82 -2.34 -8.01
CA TRP A 154 -6.46 -1.28 -8.79
C TRP A 154 -6.26 0.11 -8.15
N SER A 155 -6.46 0.24 -6.83
CA SER A 155 -6.23 1.50 -6.11
C SER A 155 -4.77 1.95 -6.18
N VAL A 156 -3.81 1.02 -6.03
CA VAL A 156 -2.37 1.30 -6.15
C VAL A 156 -1.99 1.70 -7.60
N ASP A 157 -2.66 1.14 -8.59
CA ASP A 157 -2.38 1.41 -10.00
C ASP A 157 -2.92 2.76 -10.46
N HIS A 158 -4.08 3.18 -9.95
CA HIS A 158 -4.85 4.32 -10.49
C HIS A 158 -4.95 5.51 -9.54
N CYS A 159 -4.76 5.30 -8.24
CA CYS A 159 -4.99 6.32 -7.22
C CYS A 159 -3.73 6.72 -6.44
N THR A 160 -2.58 6.13 -6.74
CA THR A 160 -1.31 6.58 -6.15
C THR A 160 -0.92 7.95 -6.70
N ARG A 161 -0.70 8.89 -5.80
CA ARG A 161 -0.27 10.26 -6.10
C ARG A 161 1.25 10.34 -6.22
N GLY A 162 1.75 11.47 -6.75
CA GLY A 162 3.18 11.72 -6.92
C GLY A 162 3.98 11.73 -5.61
N ASP A 163 3.33 11.99 -4.47
CA ASP A 163 3.91 11.96 -3.13
C ASP A 163 3.98 10.55 -2.51
N GLN A 164 3.69 9.50 -3.29
CA GLN A 164 3.62 8.10 -2.84
C GLN A 164 2.50 7.81 -1.84
N SER A 165 1.48 8.67 -1.76
CA SER A 165 0.26 8.37 -1.04
C SER A 165 -0.81 7.74 -1.95
N VAL A 166 -1.69 6.92 -1.39
CA VAL A 166 -2.78 6.26 -2.10
C VAL A 166 -4.06 6.26 -1.27
N ALA A 167 -5.20 6.45 -1.93
CA ALA A 167 -6.52 6.16 -1.40
C ALA A 167 -7.45 5.76 -2.54
N GLY A 168 -8.16 4.64 -2.41
CA GLY A 168 -9.08 4.21 -3.45
C GLY A 168 -10.08 3.17 -3.00
N PHE A 169 -11.15 3.06 -3.79
CA PHE A 169 -12.22 2.09 -3.61
C PHE A 169 -12.47 1.36 -4.92
N GLN A 170 -12.65 0.04 -4.83
CA GLN A 170 -12.96 -0.81 -5.96
C GLN A 170 -13.72 -2.05 -5.50
N ALA A 171 -14.64 -2.56 -6.32
CA ALA A 171 -15.31 -3.82 -6.07
C ALA A 171 -14.36 -5.01 -6.26
N ALA A 172 -14.43 -6.01 -5.39
CA ALA A 172 -13.68 -7.25 -5.56
C ALA A 172 -14.07 -7.97 -6.87
N THR A 173 -13.07 -8.38 -7.66
CA THR A 173 -13.24 -8.92 -9.03
C THR A 173 -14.04 -10.22 -9.13
N GLY A 174 -14.18 -10.96 -8.03
CA GLY A 174 -14.85 -12.27 -8.01
C GLY A 174 -16.37 -12.20 -8.10
N ASN A 175 -17.00 -11.39 -7.25
CA ASN A 175 -18.46 -11.32 -7.16
C ASN A 175 -19.03 -9.89 -7.26
N GLY A 176 -18.17 -8.86 -7.25
CA GLY A 176 -18.58 -7.46 -7.29
C GLY A 176 -19.43 -6.98 -6.09
N ASN A 177 -19.60 -7.81 -5.06
CA ASN A 177 -20.49 -7.56 -3.93
C ASN A 177 -19.77 -7.02 -2.69
N LEU A 178 -18.43 -6.91 -2.76
CA LEU A 178 -17.59 -6.32 -1.72
C LEU A 178 -16.91 -5.08 -2.28
N ILE A 179 -17.20 -3.92 -1.70
CA ILE A 179 -16.48 -2.68 -1.99
C ILE A 179 -15.25 -2.66 -1.09
N VAL A 180 -14.08 -2.73 -1.69
CA VAL A 180 -12.80 -2.80 -1.01
C VAL A 180 -12.22 -1.40 -0.92
N GLY A 181 -11.93 -0.96 0.30
CA GLY A 181 -11.25 0.30 0.57
C GLY A 181 -9.75 0.08 0.75
N SER A 182 -8.94 0.96 0.19
CA SER A 182 -7.49 1.06 0.44
C SER A 182 -7.24 2.47 0.93
N THR A 183 -7.24 2.68 2.25
CA THR A 183 -7.29 4.02 2.86
C THR A 183 -6.52 4.08 4.18
N SER A 184 -6.45 5.25 4.80
CA SER A 184 -6.00 5.40 6.18
C SER A 184 -7.01 4.79 7.18
N LYS A 185 -6.51 4.25 8.29
CA LYS A 185 -7.32 3.77 9.43
C LYS A 185 -8.22 4.86 10.01
N GLN A 186 -7.68 6.09 10.09
CA GLN A 186 -8.39 7.25 10.63
C GLN A 186 -9.64 7.58 9.81
N TYR A 187 -9.57 7.42 8.49
CA TYR A 187 -10.71 7.68 7.62
C TYR A 187 -11.84 6.66 7.81
N ILE A 188 -11.50 5.38 7.99
CA ILE A 188 -12.48 4.31 8.24
C ILE A 188 -13.05 4.37 9.67
N GLY A 189 -12.38 5.07 10.59
CA GLY A 189 -12.76 5.12 12.00
C GLY A 189 -12.25 3.92 12.80
N SER A 190 -11.28 3.19 12.26
CA SER A 190 -10.60 2.11 12.96
C SER A 190 -9.72 2.68 14.08
N LYS A 191 -9.80 2.06 15.26
CA LYS A 191 -9.04 2.47 16.45
C LYS A 191 -7.59 1.99 16.40
#